data_AF-A0AAD1GJB3-F1
#
_entry.id   AF-A0AAD1GJB3-F1
#
_cell.length_a   1.000
_cell.length_b   1.000
_cell.length_c   1.000
_cell.angle_alpha   90.00
_cell.angle_beta   90.00
_cell.angle_gamma   90.00
#
_symmetry.space_group_name_H-M   'P 1'
#
loop_
_entity.id
_entity.type
_entity.pdbx_description
1 polymer ?
#
loop_
_entity_poly.entity_id
_entity_poly.type
_entity_poly.pdbx_seq_one_letter_code
_entity_poly.pdbx_strand_id
1 'polypeptide(L)'
;MQKILFKGPDISVRNANSDIKEIKTLAELPAGTGSEYFISAHGLEFFYKPTNLGLVGRIKSYFMPEPSYLSMRIFSDEGTTSVLDITLLNKIQNNTTANQCNIVHIFSCHSGAAQHHLDWIQGNMVLCTYNKASDANIVLLAQNNYDARTKNDSLFEYVRDHFHLLVASDFSISYKLDDQIYSFSLSANKIKQMKSIKELPAFLHKEYKAFVKFYKNIHAKYHESYPEIFNLNIETKPKELTYDDLIRVFSSALTLEVCNFNKFSLSKIETMLNQKGLCTDTSIANAIEKGNSKLLICLLNYGDTKVSTYNLNKAIEKGDLAILKAVLEHSTTNIESYNLNKAIEKGDLAILKAVLEHSTTNIESYNLNKAIEKGDLAILKAVLEHSTTNIESYNLNKAIEKGDLAILKAVLEHSTTNIESYNLNKAIEKGDLAILKAVLEHSTTNIELYNLDKAIEKGDLAILKAVLEHPTIEVGSYNIYRAEETHNLDVIELVKKYYNSTINTITSEENTIYTTLTVIEEVPALGEGTEGV
;
A
#
# COMPACT_ATOMS: atom_id res chain seq x y z
N MET A 1 -24.84 27.91 -2.85
CA MET A 1 -23.97 28.02 -1.66
C MET A 1 -22.54 27.67 -2.06
N GLN A 2 -21.53 28.33 -1.49
CA GLN A 2 -20.13 27.92 -1.68
C GLN A 2 -19.91 26.57 -1.00
N LYS A 3 -19.23 25.64 -1.66
CA LYS A 3 -18.87 24.32 -1.10
C LYS A 3 -17.45 24.40 -0.51
N ILE A 4 -17.29 23.92 0.71
CA ILE A 4 -16.04 24.03 1.47
C ILE A 4 -15.68 22.67 2.06
N LEU A 5 -14.46 22.20 1.82
CA LEU A 5 -13.92 20.99 2.43
C LEU A 5 -12.93 21.37 3.53
N PHE A 6 -13.21 20.91 4.75
CA PHE A 6 -12.36 21.11 5.91
C PHE A 6 -11.74 19.76 6.34
N LYS A 7 -10.42 19.64 6.20
CA LYS A 7 -9.65 18.42 6.51
C LYS A 7 -8.96 18.50 7.86
N GLY A 8 -9.05 17.43 8.65
CA GLY A 8 -8.21 17.16 9.82
C GLY A 8 -6.94 16.37 9.46
N PRO A 9 -6.03 16.14 10.43
CA PRO A 9 -4.75 15.47 10.20
C PRO A 9 -4.84 13.98 9.89
N ASP A 10 -5.83 13.30 10.45
CA ASP A 10 -5.88 11.82 10.49
C ASP A 10 -6.90 11.22 9.49
N ILE A 11 -7.79 12.04 8.93
CA ILE A 11 -8.79 11.63 7.94
C ILE A 11 -8.75 12.64 6.80
N SER A 12 -8.35 12.20 5.62
CA SER A 12 -8.35 13.03 4.41
C SER A 12 -9.24 12.41 3.34
N VAL A 13 -10.31 13.14 3.01
CA VAL A 13 -11.07 12.93 1.78
C VAL A 13 -10.30 13.56 0.62
N ARG A 14 -10.17 12.84 -0.50
CA ARG A 14 -9.60 13.39 -1.74
C ARG A 14 -10.63 14.31 -2.37
N ASN A 15 -10.22 15.51 -2.71
CA ASN A 15 -11.03 16.43 -3.49
C ASN A 15 -10.51 16.46 -4.92
N ALA A 16 -11.31 15.98 -5.86
CA ALA A 16 -11.01 16.09 -7.29
C ALA A 16 -11.67 17.31 -7.94
N ASN A 17 -12.53 18.04 -7.22
CA ASN A 17 -13.29 19.16 -7.74
C ASN A 17 -12.64 20.49 -7.32
N SER A 18 -12.12 21.24 -8.30
CA SER A 18 -11.50 22.56 -8.11
C SER A 18 -12.46 23.63 -7.59
N ASP A 19 -13.76 23.45 -7.77
CA ASP A 19 -14.79 24.40 -7.35
C ASP A 19 -15.11 24.31 -5.85
N ILE A 20 -14.61 23.27 -5.17
CA ILE A 20 -14.75 23.08 -3.73
C ILE A 20 -13.52 23.67 -3.05
N LYS A 21 -13.71 24.76 -2.29
CA LYS A 21 -12.65 25.43 -1.57
C LYS A 21 -12.16 24.55 -0.42
N GLU A 22 -10.89 24.17 -0.44
CA GLU A 22 -10.28 23.51 0.71
C GLU A 22 -9.80 24.54 1.73
N ILE A 23 -10.08 24.28 3.00
CA ILE A 23 -9.55 25.06 4.12
C ILE A 23 -8.86 24.13 5.12
N LYS A 24 -7.81 24.64 5.78
CA LYS A 24 -7.07 23.88 6.80
C LYS A 24 -7.31 24.40 8.21
N THR A 25 -7.60 25.69 8.35
CA THR A 25 -7.75 26.33 9.67
C THR A 25 -9.10 27.03 9.80
N LEU A 26 -9.48 27.30 11.06
CA LEU A 26 -10.71 28.06 11.35
C LEU A 26 -10.64 29.53 10.90
N ALA A 27 -9.44 30.07 10.71
CA ALA A 27 -9.24 31.45 10.25
C ALA A 27 -9.66 31.64 8.79
N GLU A 28 -9.73 30.55 8.01
CA GLU A 28 -10.09 30.56 6.59
C GLU A 28 -11.59 30.41 6.33
N LEU A 29 -12.41 30.28 7.39
CA LEU A 29 -13.86 30.20 7.29
C LEU A 29 -14.39 31.46 6.58
N PRO A 30 -15.25 31.31 5.56
CA PRO A 30 -15.82 32.46 4.86
C PRO A 30 -16.73 33.24 5.81
N ALA A 31 -16.79 34.55 5.59
CA ALA A 31 -17.75 35.43 6.25
C ALA A 31 -18.86 35.83 5.28
N GLY A 32 -20.06 36.07 5.80
CA GLY A 32 -21.18 36.60 5.03
C GLY A 32 -22.18 35.54 4.62
N THR A 33 -22.03 34.94 3.44
CA THR A 33 -23.07 34.07 2.88
C THR A 33 -23.05 32.63 3.39
N GLY A 34 -24.24 32.04 3.57
CA GLY A 34 -24.41 30.63 3.90
C GLY A 34 -23.65 29.71 2.94
N SER A 35 -22.96 28.74 3.51
CA SER A 35 -22.07 27.81 2.80
C SER A 35 -22.40 26.36 3.15
N GLU A 36 -21.94 25.45 2.28
CA GLU A 36 -22.01 24.01 2.51
C GLU A 36 -20.63 23.48 2.90
N TYR A 37 -20.52 22.95 4.11
CA TYR A 37 -19.28 22.48 4.70
C TYR A 37 -19.23 20.95 4.70
N PHE A 38 -18.12 20.40 4.24
CA PHE A 38 -17.76 18.99 4.33
C PHE A 38 -16.61 18.87 5.32
N ILE A 39 -16.88 18.35 6.51
CA ILE A 39 -15.91 18.23 7.59
C ILE A 39 -15.43 16.78 7.64
N SER A 40 -14.16 16.57 7.31
CA SER A 40 -13.50 15.27 7.34
C SER A 40 -12.40 15.29 8.39
N ALA A 41 -12.69 14.74 9.57
CA ALA A 41 -11.78 14.78 10.71
C ALA A 41 -12.00 13.60 11.65
N HIS A 42 -10.91 13.13 12.27
CA HIS A 42 -11.02 12.15 13.34
C HIS A 42 -11.62 12.80 14.58
N GLY A 43 -12.60 12.13 15.16
CA GLY A 43 -13.29 12.52 16.38
C GLY A 43 -12.78 11.73 17.59
N LEU A 44 -12.91 12.30 18.78
CA LEU A 44 -12.89 11.57 20.04
C LEU A 44 -14.18 11.90 20.76
N GLU A 45 -14.91 10.89 21.21
CA GLU A 45 -16.07 11.06 22.08
C GLU A 45 -15.64 10.89 23.53
N PHE A 46 -15.87 11.92 24.35
CA PHE A 46 -15.58 11.86 25.78
C PHE A 46 -16.85 11.53 26.53
N PHE A 47 -16.82 10.46 27.33
CA PHE A 47 -17.87 10.13 28.32
C PHE A 47 -17.40 10.57 29.71
N TYR A 48 -17.91 11.69 30.22
CA TYR A 48 -17.66 12.14 31.59
C TYR A 48 -18.55 11.35 32.56
N LYS A 49 -17.95 10.40 33.31
CA LYS A 49 -18.52 10.01 34.61
C LYS A 49 -18.02 11.01 35.66
N PRO A 50 -18.89 11.77 36.36
CA PRO A 50 -18.49 12.84 37.28
C PRO A 50 -17.53 12.44 38.41
N THR A 51 -17.42 11.15 38.72
CA THR A 51 -16.77 10.67 39.95
C THR A 51 -15.24 10.56 39.91
N ASN A 52 -14.59 10.69 38.75
CA ASN A 52 -13.13 10.46 38.62
C ASN A 52 -12.31 11.66 38.08
N LEU A 53 -12.81 12.89 38.22
CA LEU A 53 -12.15 14.06 37.62
C LEU A 53 -11.25 14.80 38.62
N GLY A 54 -10.00 15.05 38.19
CA GLY A 54 -9.13 16.09 38.74
C GLY A 54 -9.68 17.51 38.45
N LEU A 55 -9.01 18.54 38.97
CA LEU A 55 -9.54 19.92 39.03
C LEU A 55 -10.01 20.49 37.67
N VAL A 56 -9.24 20.28 36.60
CA VAL A 56 -9.59 20.77 35.24
C VAL A 56 -10.83 20.07 34.67
N GLY A 57 -10.98 18.77 34.96
CA GLY A 57 -12.15 18.00 34.53
C GLY A 57 -13.43 18.46 35.25
N ARG A 58 -13.34 18.81 36.53
CA ARG A 58 -14.46 19.39 37.30
C ARG A 58 -14.87 20.77 36.82
N ILE A 59 -13.91 21.61 36.43
CA ILE A 59 -14.20 22.94 35.86
C ILE A 59 -14.91 22.79 34.51
N LYS A 60 -14.45 21.89 33.63
CA LYS A 60 -15.10 21.64 32.33
C LYS A 60 -16.52 21.08 32.48
N SER A 61 -16.77 20.16 33.42
CA SER A 61 -18.12 19.64 33.68
C SER A 61 -19.09 20.68 34.24
N TYR A 62 -18.59 21.76 34.87
CA TYR A 62 -19.43 22.86 35.35
C TYR A 62 -20.01 23.71 34.21
N PHE A 63 -19.32 23.76 33.06
CA PHE A 63 -19.77 24.48 31.87
C PHE A 63 -20.48 23.57 30.84
N MET A 64 -20.56 22.26 31.10
CA MET A 64 -21.10 21.25 30.18
C MET A 64 -21.92 20.20 30.93
N PRO A 65 -23.26 20.36 31.01
CA PRO A 65 -24.10 19.52 31.87
C PRO A 65 -24.33 18.09 31.33
N GLU A 66 -24.06 17.83 30.05
CA GLU A 66 -24.20 16.50 29.45
C GLU A 66 -22.85 15.75 29.38
N PRO A 67 -22.82 14.44 29.68
CA PRO A 67 -21.59 13.68 29.82
C PRO A 67 -20.94 13.27 28.48
N SER A 68 -21.54 13.51 27.32
CA SER A 68 -21.01 13.07 26.02
C SER A 68 -20.88 14.23 25.03
N TYR A 69 -19.67 14.54 24.54
CA TYR A 69 -19.46 15.50 23.45
C TYR A 69 -18.41 15.00 22.44
N LEU A 70 -18.46 15.51 21.21
CA LEU A 70 -17.49 15.22 20.15
C LEU A 70 -16.35 16.25 20.14
N SER A 71 -15.12 15.78 20.17
CA SER A 71 -13.93 16.58 19.92
C SER A 71 -13.30 16.19 18.59
N MET A 72 -13.18 17.11 17.64
CA MET A 72 -12.53 16.90 16.35
C MET A 72 -11.10 17.45 16.34
N ARG A 73 -10.16 16.70 15.78
CA ARG A 73 -8.80 17.22 15.51
C ARG A 73 -8.79 18.01 14.21
N ILE A 74 -8.36 19.26 14.29
CA ILE A 74 -8.23 20.15 13.14
C ILE A 74 -6.81 20.75 13.10
N PHE A 75 -6.38 21.23 11.93
CA PHE A 75 -5.14 22.00 11.85
C PHE A 75 -5.34 23.41 12.42
N SER A 76 -4.27 23.94 13.00
CA SER A 76 -4.14 25.28 13.55
C SER A 76 -2.75 25.83 13.26
N ASP A 77 -2.57 27.14 13.35
CA ASP A 77 -1.29 27.80 13.06
C ASP A 77 -0.15 27.34 13.99
N GLU A 78 -0.50 26.83 15.19
CA GLU A 78 0.44 26.29 16.19
C GLU A 78 0.56 24.74 16.17
N GLY A 79 -0.07 24.04 15.22
CA GLY A 79 -0.05 22.57 15.11
C GLY A 79 -1.43 21.94 14.98
N THR A 80 -1.71 20.82 15.65
CA THR A 80 -3.04 20.19 15.68
C THR A 80 -3.80 20.57 16.94
N THR A 81 -4.97 21.18 16.77
CA THR A 81 -5.85 21.55 17.89
C THR A 81 -7.09 20.66 17.93
N SER A 82 -7.50 20.25 19.12
CA SER A 82 -8.78 19.57 19.35
C SER A 82 -9.88 20.60 19.58
N VAL A 83 -10.88 20.62 18.71
CA VAL A 83 -12.03 21.53 18.79
C VAL A 83 -13.30 20.74 19.03
N LEU A 84 -14.07 21.17 20.01
CA LEU A 84 -15.39 20.60 20.30
C LEU A 84 -16.34 20.91 19.14
N ASP A 85 -17.14 19.94 18.73
CA ASP A 85 -18.12 20.07 17.66
C ASP A 85 -19.00 21.32 17.82
N ILE A 86 -19.55 21.56 19.00
CA ILE A 86 -20.37 22.75 19.31
C ILE A 86 -19.58 24.04 19.07
N THR A 87 -18.29 24.07 19.41
CA THR A 87 -17.44 25.26 19.19
C THR A 87 -17.20 25.48 17.70
N LEU A 88 -16.96 24.42 16.93
CA LEU A 88 -16.78 24.50 15.49
C LEU A 88 -18.06 24.97 14.80
N LEU A 89 -19.18 24.32 15.08
CA LEU A 89 -20.47 24.62 14.48
C LEU A 89 -20.94 26.04 14.82
N ASN A 90 -20.75 26.50 16.07
CA ASN A 90 -21.01 27.89 16.44
C ASN A 90 -20.08 28.87 15.71
N LYS A 91 -18.80 28.55 15.51
CA LYS A 91 -17.90 29.41 14.72
C LYS A 91 -18.33 29.52 13.25
N ILE A 92 -18.75 28.41 12.64
CA ILE A 92 -19.32 28.41 11.28
C ILE A 92 -20.53 29.34 11.22
N GLN A 93 -21.46 29.18 12.17
CA GLN A 93 -22.70 29.96 12.14
C GLN A 93 -22.50 31.43 12.50
N ASN A 94 -21.59 31.75 13.43
CA ASN A 94 -21.28 33.14 13.82
C ASN A 94 -20.60 33.94 12.70
N ASN A 95 -19.94 33.28 11.74
CA ASN A 95 -19.38 33.92 10.55
C ASN A 95 -20.42 34.12 9.44
N THR A 96 -21.64 33.62 9.62
CA THR A 96 -22.71 33.69 8.63
C THR A 96 -23.69 34.81 9.00
N THR A 97 -24.21 35.50 7.98
CA THR A 97 -25.17 36.60 8.17
C THR A 97 -26.43 36.09 8.89
N ALA A 98 -26.99 36.92 9.76
CA ALA A 98 -28.26 36.62 10.43
C ALA A 98 -29.34 36.22 9.41
N ASN A 99 -30.08 35.14 9.70
CA ASN A 99 -31.13 34.53 8.87
C ASN A 99 -30.67 33.67 7.69
N GLN A 100 -29.37 33.42 7.49
CA GLN A 100 -28.91 32.44 6.52
C GLN A 100 -28.59 31.09 7.16
N CYS A 101 -28.82 30.03 6.39
CA CYS A 101 -28.62 28.66 6.82
C CYS A 101 -27.35 28.06 6.21
N ASN A 102 -26.53 27.42 7.04
CA ASN A 102 -25.43 26.58 6.56
C ASN A 102 -25.89 25.13 6.41
N ILE A 103 -25.29 24.40 5.47
CA ILE A 103 -25.37 22.94 5.41
C ILE A 103 -24.03 22.37 5.88
N VAL A 104 -24.04 21.47 6.86
CA VAL A 104 -22.82 20.89 7.40
C VAL A 104 -22.89 19.38 7.33
N HIS A 105 -21.91 18.77 6.66
CA HIS A 105 -21.70 17.33 6.58
C HIS A 105 -20.51 16.94 7.46
N ILE A 106 -20.72 16.04 8.43
CA ILE A 106 -19.64 15.55 9.30
C ILE A 106 -19.34 14.07 9.01
N PHE A 107 -18.12 13.81 8.55
CA PHE A 107 -17.58 12.46 8.30
C PHE A 107 -16.57 12.10 9.41
N SER A 108 -17.05 11.58 10.55
CA SER A 108 -16.24 11.32 11.76
C SER A 108 -16.75 10.12 12.59
N CYS A 109 -15.89 9.45 13.36
CA CYS A 109 -16.18 8.32 14.30
C CYS A 109 -17.29 8.57 15.29
N HIS A 110 -17.55 9.83 15.58
CA HIS A 110 -18.40 10.22 16.68
C HIS A 110 -19.31 11.39 16.27
N SER A 111 -19.52 11.55 14.95
CA SER A 111 -20.40 12.57 14.35
C SER A 111 -21.82 12.58 14.94
N GLY A 112 -22.34 11.42 15.37
CA GLY A 112 -23.67 11.30 15.96
C GLY A 112 -23.86 12.13 17.23
N ALA A 113 -22.80 12.40 18.00
CA ALA A 113 -22.89 13.25 19.18
C ALA A 113 -23.28 14.71 18.83
N ALA A 114 -22.88 15.19 17.64
CA ALA A 114 -23.24 16.54 17.18
C ALA A 114 -24.75 16.73 16.98
N GLN A 115 -25.48 15.65 16.70
CA GLN A 115 -26.95 15.70 16.59
C GLN A 115 -27.63 15.98 17.94
N HIS A 116 -27.01 15.57 19.05
CA HIS A 116 -27.58 15.74 20.39
C HIS A 116 -27.40 17.15 20.97
N HIS A 117 -26.46 17.93 20.43
CA HIS A 117 -26.11 19.28 20.93
C HIS A 117 -26.51 20.40 19.99
N LEU A 118 -27.43 20.12 19.06
CA LEU A 118 -27.85 21.09 18.05
C LEU A 118 -28.58 22.28 18.69
N ASP A 119 -29.20 22.09 19.84
CA ASP A 119 -29.85 23.12 20.67
C ASP A 119 -28.86 24.18 21.19
N TRP A 120 -27.57 23.84 21.32
CA TRP A 120 -26.52 24.77 21.75
C TRP A 120 -25.85 25.52 20.59
N ILE A 121 -26.25 25.26 19.35
CA ILE A 121 -25.78 26.00 18.18
C ILE A 121 -26.63 27.27 18.04
N GLN A 122 -26.00 28.43 17.94
CA GLN A 122 -26.72 29.68 17.67
C GLN A 122 -27.03 29.75 16.18
N GLY A 123 -28.25 30.12 15.78
CA GLY A 123 -28.62 30.33 14.37
C GLY A 123 -29.12 29.08 13.62
N ASN A 124 -29.21 29.18 12.29
CA ASN A 124 -29.87 28.21 11.43
C ASN A 124 -28.87 27.26 10.75
N MET A 125 -29.12 25.95 10.83
CA MET A 125 -28.21 24.94 10.29
C MET A 125 -28.95 23.68 9.85
N VAL A 126 -28.53 23.13 8.72
CA VAL A 126 -28.83 21.73 8.34
C VAL A 126 -27.60 20.88 8.65
N LEU A 127 -27.72 19.97 9.61
CA LEU A 127 -26.64 19.07 10.03
C LEU A 127 -26.87 17.66 9.48
N CYS A 128 -25.96 17.22 8.62
CA CYS A 128 -25.88 15.88 8.06
C CYS A 128 -24.73 15.11 8.74
N THR A 129 -25.06 14.00 9.38
CA THR A 129 -24.05 13.10 9.98
C THR A 129 -24.13 11.72 9.36
N TYR A 130 -22.96 11.12 9.15
CA TYR A 130 -22.81 9.77 8.63
C TYR A 130 -22.26 8.87 9.73
N ASN A 131 -22.27 7.55 9.56
CA ASN A 131 -21.81 6.63 10.60
C ASN A 131 -20.39 6.94 11.13
N LYS A 132 -20.12 6.37 12.31
CA LYS A 132 -18.86 6.35 13.03
C LYS A 132 -17.67 5.99 12.13
N ALA A 133 -16.98 6.99 11.58
CA ALA A 133 -15.65 6.89 10.98
C ALA A 133 -14.49 6.73 11.99
N SER A 134 -14.23 5.53 12.54
CA SER A 134 -13.10 5.29 13.47
C SER A 134 -11.81 4.77 12.84
N ASP A 135 -11.79 4.36 11.57
CA ASP A 135 -10.62 3.72 10.95
C ASP A 135 -10.52 3.98 9.43
N ALA A 136 -9.37 3.62 8.84
CA ALA A 136 -9.00 3.82 7.43
C ALA A 136 -10.04 3.31 6.41
N ASN A 137 -10.81 2.28 6.72
CA ASN A 137 -11.82 1.72 5.80
C ASN A 137 -13.14 2.50 5.79
N ILE A 138 -13.41 3.35 6.79
CA ILE A 138 -14.56 4.26 6.76
C ILE A 138 -14.23 5.53 5.96
N VAL A 139 -12.95 5.81 5.70
CA VAL A 139 -12.53 6.82 4.72
C VAL A 139 -13.14 6.52 3.36
N LEU A 140 -13.25 5.26 2.94
CA LEU A 140 -13.86 4.92 1.65
C LEU A 140 -15.38 5.17 1.64
N LEU A 141 -16.10 4.80 2.70
CA LEU A 141 -17.54 5.09 2.80
C LEU A 141 -17.79 6.61 2.90
N ALA A 142 -16.97 7.32 3.66
CA ALA A 142 -16.99 8.78 3.75
C ALA A 142 -16.68 9.43 2.40
N GLN A 143 -15.65 8.95 1.68
CA GLN A 143 -15.29 9.39 0.34
C GLN A 143 -16.45 9.15 -0.63
N ASN A 144 -17.06 7.96 -0.62
CA ASN A 144 -18.19 7.66 -1.49
C ASN A 144 -19.39 8.59 -1.21
N ASN A 145 -19.68 8.85 0.07
CA ASN A 145 -20.75 9.78 0.44
C ASN A 145 -20.42 11.23 0.04
N TYR A 146 -19.17 11.66 0.21
CA TYR A 146 -18.68 12.96 -0.24
C TYR A 146 -18.75 13.09 -1.77
N ASP A 147 -18.22 12.13 -2.52
CA ASP A 147 -18.24 12.12 -3.99
C ASP A 147 -19.66 12.12 -4.54
N ALA A 148 -20.55 11.34 -3.92
CA ALA A 148 -21.97 11.32 -4.28
C ALA A 148 -22.63 12.67 -4.00
N ARG A 149 -22.42 13.28 -2.83
CA ARG A 149 -23.02 14.57 -2.49
C ARG A 149 -22.49 15.70 -3.36
N THR A 150 -21.19 15.72 -3.63
CA THR A 150 -20.54 16.81 -4.39
C THR A 150 -20.92 16.83 -5.87
N LYS A 151 -21.28 15.68 -6.45
CA LYS A 151 -21.83 15.53 -7.81
C LYS A 151 -23.29 15.98 -7.96
N ASN A 152 -24.01 16.18 -6.86
CA ASN A 152 -25.39 16.66 -6.88
C ASN A 152 -25.43 18.15 -6.55
N ASP A 153 -26.37 18.87 -7.15
CA ASP A 153 -26.55 20.30 -6.88
C ASP A 153 -27.38 20.49 -5.62
N SER A 154 -28.51 19.78 -5.51
CA SER A 154 -29.38 19.82 -4.34
C SER A 154 -29.03 18.74 -3.30
N LEU A 155 -29.09 19.12 -2.01
CA LEU A 155 -29.03 18.17 -0.90
C LEU A 155 -30.18 17.16 -0.97
N PHE A 156 -31.35 17.59 -1.44
CA PHE A 156 -32.51 16.72 -1.56
C PHE A 156 -32.31 15.65 -2.65
N GLU A 157 -31.86 16.04 -3.84
CA GLU A 157 -31.59 15.09 -4.94
C GLU A 157 -30.57 14.04 -4.52
N TYR A 158 -29.52 14.47 -3.83
CA TYR A 158 -28.57 13.57 -3.21
C TYR A 158 -29.25 12.55 -2.28
N VAL A 159 -30.08 13.01 -1.33
CA VAL A 159 -30.77 12.11 -0.39
C VAL A 159 -31.76 11.18 -1.12
N ARG A 160 -32.50 11.67 -2.12
CA ARG A 160 -33.43 10.86 -2.94
C ARG A 160 -32.68 9.77 -3.69
N ASP A 161 -31.64 10.15 -4.44
CA ASP A 161 -30.99 9.27 -5.41
C ASP A 161 -30.05 8.27 -4.73
N HIS A 162 -29.56 8.60 -3.52
CA HIS A 162 -28.66 7.77 -2.73
C HIS A 162 -29.30 7.22 -1.44
N PHE A 163 -30.63 7.36 -1.28
CA PHE A 163 -31.34 6.98 -0.06
C PHE A 163 -30.97 5.57 0.42
N HIS A 164 -30.95 4.61 -0.49
CA HIS A 164 -30.61 3.22 -0.24
C HIS A 164 -29.22 3.02 0.39
N LEU A 165 -28.20 3.77 -0.05
CA LEU A 165 -26.85 3.74 0.51
C LEU A 165 -26.72 4.54 1.81
N LEU A 166 -27.49 5.62 1.95
CA LEU A 166 -27.58 6.41 3.19
C LEU A 166 -28.16 5.57 4.34
N VAL A 167 -29.14 4.69 4.06
CA VAL A 167 -29.65 3.74 5.06
C VAL A 167 -28.56 2.77 5.51
N ALA A 168 -27.72 2.28 4.59
CA ALA A 168 -26.58 1.43 4.92
C ALA A 168 -25.42 2.17 5.61
N SER A 169 -25.49 3.50 5.73
CA SER A 169 -24.45 4.36 6.30
C SER A 169 -24.87 5.04 7.61
N ASP A 170 -25.93 4.56 8.27
CA ASP A 170 -26.52 5.15 9.50
C ASP A 170 -26.66 6.69 9.41
N PHE A 171 -27.11 7.19 8.25
CA PHE A 171 -27.22 8.63 7.96
C PHE A 171 -28.27 9.31 8.84
N SER A 172 -27.99 10.52 9.30
CA SER A 172 -28.96 11.40 9.95
C SER A 172 -28.90 12.81 9.40
N ILE A 173 -30.06 13.46 9.33
CA ILE A 173 -30.22 14.85 8.93
C ILE A 173 -31.08 15.58 9.96
N SER A 174 -30.60 16.74 10.41
CA SER A 174 -31.34 17.62 11.32
C SER A 174 -31.41 19.04 10.76
N TYR A 175 -32.59 19.64 10.86
CA TYR A 175 -32.84 21.03 10.50
C TYR A 175 -33.04 21.81 11.81
N LYS A 176 -32.11 22.71 12.12
CA LYS A 176 -32.31 23.75 13.13
C LYS A 176 -32.68 25.04 12.43
N LEU A 177 -33.94 25.43 12.53
CA LEU A 177 -34.51 26.60 11.85
C LEU A 177 -35.38 27.37 12.84
N ASP A 178 -35.11 28.65 13.03
CA ASP A 178 -35.86 29.54 13.95
C ASP A 178 -36.02 28.92 15.34
N ASP A 179 -34.91 28.42 15.89
CA ASP A 179 -34.81 27.71 17.17
C ASP A 179 -35.63 26.42 17.33
N GLN A 180 -36.25 25.94 16.25
CA GLN A 180 -36.88 24.63 16.19
C GLN A 180 -35.93 23.59 15.59
N ILE A 181 -35.92 22.38 16.14
CA ILE A 181 -35.10 21.26 15.65
C ILE A 181 -35.99 20.15 15.12
N TYR A 182 -35.71 19.71 13.89
CA TYR A 182 -36.37 18.60 13.24
C TYR A 182 -35.32 17.59 12.79
N SER A 183 -35.37 16.36 13.32
CA SER A 183 -34.37 15.33 13.04
C SER A 183 -34.98 14.10 12.38
N PHE A 184 -34.23 13.52 11.46
CA PHE A 184 -34.54 12.23 10.84
C PHE A 184 -33.28 11.39 10.75
N SER A 185 -33.39 10.13 11.20
CA SER A 185 -32.25 9.20 11.26
C SER A 185 -32.59 7.89 10.58
N LEU A 186 -31.64 7.39 9.81
CA LEU A 186 -31.66 6.09 9.17
C LEU A 186 -30.73 5.14 9.93
N SER A 187 -31.06 3.85 9.90
CA SER A 187 -30.19 2.84 10.49
C SER A 187 -30.09 1.56 9.67
N ALA A 188 -28.86 1.09 9.52
CA ALA A 188 -28.51 -0.19 8.91
C ALA A 188 -28.87 -1.39 9.81
N ASN A 189 -29.26 -1.17 11.08
CA ASN A 189 -29.52 -2.26 12.03
C ASN A 189 -30.56 -3.28 11.55
N LYS A 190 -31.62 -2.83 10.87
CA LYS A 190 -32.61 -3.74 10.29
C LYS A 190 -32.04 -4.54 9.13
N ILE A 191 -31.22 -3.93 8.26
CA ILE A 191 -30.57 -4.61 7.12
C ILE A 191 -29.71 -5.77 7.62
N LYS A 192 -28.94 -5.54 8.70
CA LYS A 192 -28.05 -6.53 9.34
C LYS A 192 -28.77 -7.76 9.92
N GLN A 193 -30.11 -7.72 10.01
CA GLN A 193 -30.94 -8.80 10.55
C GLN A 193 -31.85 -9.44 9.49
N MET A 194 -31.82 -8.94 8.25
CA MET A 194 -32.64 -9.48 7.16
C MET A 194 -32.17 -10.89 6.78
N LYS A 195 -33.14 -11.80 6.65
CA LYS A 195 -32.86 -13.18 6.21
C LYS A 195 -32.73 -13.26 4.70
N SER A 196 -33.36 -12.33 3.96
CA SER A 196 -33.27 -12.25 2.51
C SER A 196 -33.11 -10.82 2.02
N ILE A 197 -32.26 -10.64 1.00
CA ILE A 197 -32.13 -9.40 0.24
C ILE A 197 -33.45 -8.92 -0.36
N LYS A 198 -34.43 -9.82 -0.57
CA LYS A 198 -35.78 -9.48 -1.07
C LYS A 198 -36.60 -8.65 -0.09
N GLU A 199 -36.24 -8.62 1.19
CA GLU A 199 -36.90 -7.78 2.21
C GLU A 199 -36.52 -6.29 2.05
N LEU A 200 -35.36 -6.03 1.45
CA LEU A 200 -34.76 -4.70 1.38
C LEU A 200 -35.60 -3.66 0.61
N PRO A 201 -36.16 -3.95 -0.59
CA PRO A 201 -36.96 -2.96 -1.31
C PRO A 201 -38.17 -2.46 -0.52
N ALA A 202 -38.90 -3.37 0.14
CA ALA A 202 -40.08 -3.01 0.93
C ALA A 202 -39.69 -2.15 2.16
N PHE A 203 -38.58 -2.51 2.80
CA PHE A 203 -38.02 -1.72 3.90
C PHE A 203 -37.59 -0.32 3.45
N LEU A 204 -36.81 -0.22 2.36
CA LEU A 204 -36.36 1.07 1.81
C LEU A 204 -37.53 1.95 1.38
N HIS A 205 -38.56 1.38 0.75
CA HIS A 205 -39.77 2.12 0.39
C HIS A 205 -40.49 2.69 1.62
N LYS A 206 -40.60 1.91 2.70
CA LYS A 206 -41.21 2.36 3.96
C LYS A 206 -40.43 3.51 4.59
N GLU A 207 -39.11 3.38 4.69
CA GLU A 207 -38.24 4.41 5.27
C GLU A 207 -38.23 5.68 4.39
N TYR A 208 -38.22 5.53 3.06
CA TYR A 208 -38.29 6.68 2.14
C TYR A 208 -39.62 7.43 2.27
N LYS A 209 -40.74 6.71 2.41
CA LYS A 209 -42.05 7.34 2.66
C LYS A 209 -42.08 8.12 3.99
N ALA A 210 -41.41 7.61 5.02
CA ALA A 210 -41.27 8.33 6.29
C ALA A 210 -40.42 9.61 6.12
N PHE A 211 -39.30 9.53 5.39
CA PHE A 211 -38.48 10.69 5.06
C PHE A 211 -39.26 11.75 4.26
N VAL A 212 -40.01 11.33 3.24
CA VAL A 212 -40.88 12.22 2.45
C VAL A 212 -41.88 12.96 3.35
N LYS A 213 -42.52 12.25 4.30
CA LYS A 213 -43.45 12.89 5.26
C LYS A 213 -42.73 13.90 6.15
N PHE A 214 -41.56 13.54 6.65
CA PHE A 214 -40.71 14.41 7.47
C PHE A 214 -40.35 15.69 6.72
N TYR A 215 -39.78 15.59 5.53
CA TYR A 215 -39.39 16.76 4.74
C TYR A 215 -40.58 17.62 4.34
N LYS A 216 -41.72 17.02 3.92
CA LYS A 216 -42.93 17.80 3.56
C LYS A 216 -43.43 18.69 4.71
N ASN A 217 -43.33 18.21 5.96
CA ASN A 217 -43.71 19.00 7.13
C ASN A 217 -42.82 20.24 7.30
N ILE A 218 -41.51 20.08 7.13
CA ILE A 218 -40.55 21.18 7.26
C ILE A 218 -40.67 22.13 6.07
N HIS A 219 -40.70 21.60 4.85
CA HIS A 219 -40.87 22.38 3.63
C HIS A 219 -42.12 23.26 3.68
N ALA A 220 -43.27 22.72 4.10
CA ALA A 220 -44.51 23.49 4.20
C ALA A 220 -44.39 24.72 5.13
N LYS A 221 -43.50 24.68 6.12
CA LYS A 221 -43.27 25.79 7.06
C LYS A 221 -42.19 26.76 6.59
N TYR A 222 -41.15 26.28 5.91
CA TYR A 222 -39.89 27.01 5.79
C TYR A 222 -39.44 27.28 4.34
N HIS A 223 -40.14 26.77 3.32
CA HIS A 223 -39.69 26.91 1.94
C HIS A 223 -39.62 28.36 1.44
N GLU A 224 -40.49 29.25 1.93
CA GLU A 224 -40.44 30.67 1.60
C GLU A 224 -39.33 31.41 2.36
N SER A 225 -39.05 31.01 3.61
CA SER A 225 -38.03 31.65 4.46
C SER A 225 -36.61 31.21 4.12
N TYR A 226 -36.44 29.97 3.64
CA TYR A 226 -35.15 29.35 3.34
C TYR A 226 -35.15 28.66 1.95
N PRO A 227 -35.40 29.41 0.86
CA PRO A 227 -35.52 28.85 -0.49
C PRO A 227 -34.23 28.20 -1.00
N GLU A 228 -33.07 28.59 -0.46
CA GLU A 228 -31.77 27.97 -0.77
C GLU A 228 -31.63 26.54 -0.22
N ILE A 229 -32.40 26.19 0.81
CA ILE A 229 -32.46 24.85 1.40
C ILE A 229 -33.60 24.03 0.78
N PHE A 230 -34.73 24.68 0.51
CA PHE A 230 -35.97 24.06 0.03
C PHE A 230 -36.29 24.46 -1.41
N ASN A 231 -35.34 24.24 -2.31
CA ASN A 231 -35.46 24.65 -3.72
C ASN A 231 -36.24 23.67 -4.61
N LEU A 232 -36.68 22.52 -4.08
CA LEU A 232 -37.34 21.46 -4.84
C LEU A 232 -38.56 20.89 -4.09
N ASN A 233 -39.61 20.62 -4.86
CA ASN A 233 -40.80 19.90 -4.41
C ASN A 233 -40.55 18.38 -4.38
N ILE A 234 -41.13 17.69 -3.40
CA ILE A 234 -40.94 16.24 -3.24
C ILE A 234 -41.72 15.42 -4.27
N GLU A 235 -40.98 14.61 -5.03
CA GLU A 235 -41.48 13.42 -5.71
C GLU A 235 -41.66 12.26 -4.72
N THR A 236 -42.84 11.63 -4.76
CA THR A 236 -43.24 10.60 -3.80
C THR A 236 -42.69 9.21 -4.10
N LYS A 237 -42.20 8.97 -5.33
CA LYS A 237 -41.73 7.65 -5.76
C LYS A 237 -40.21 7.56 -5.58
N PRO A 238 -39.69 6.58 -4.82
CA PRO A 238 -38.25 6.33 -4.74
C PRO A 238 -37.71 5.81 -6.08
N LYS A 239 -36.41 5.97 -6.29
CA LYS A 239 -35.68 5.34 -7.40
C LYS A 239 -35.90 3.82 -7.39
N GLU A 240 -36.13 3.25 -8.58
CA GLU A 240 -36.18 1.80 -8.75
C GLU A 240 -34.75 1.22 -8.64
N LEU A 241 -34.60 0.18 -7.81
CA LEU A 241 -33.31 -0.42 -7.50
C LEU A 241 -33.13 -1.73 -8.26
N THR A 242 -31.96 -1.88 -8.88
CA THR A 242 -31.53 -3.14 -9.48
C THR A 242 -31.07 -4.13 -8.40
N TYR A 243 -30.90 -5.41 -8.75
CA TYR A 243 -30.32 -6.39 -7.83
C TYR A 243 -28.91 -5.97 -7.36
N ASP A 244 -28.10 -5.39 -8.25
CA ASP A 244 -26.75 -4.92 -7.94
C ASP A 244 -26.76 -3.75 -6.94
N ASP A 245 -27.75 -2.86 -7.02
CA ASP A 245 -27.96 -1.81 -6.02
C ASP A 245 -28.25 -2.41 -4.64
N LEU A 246 -29.11 -3.44 -4.59
CA LEU A 246 -29.41 -4.14 -3.33
C LEU A 246 -28.16 -4.81 -2.74
N ILE A 247 -27.35 -5.44 -3.59
CA ILE A 247 -26.07 -6.07 -3.18
C ILE A 247 -25.11 -5.02 -2.64
N ARG A 248 -25.03 -3.85 -3.28
CA ARG A 248 -24.21 -2.73 -2.82
C ARG A 248 -24.65 -2.23 -1.44
N VAL A 249 -25.95 -2.16 -1.18
CA VAL A 249 -26.52 -1.79 0.13
C VAL A 249 -26.11 -2.81 1.20
N PHE A 250 -26.29 -4.11 0.94
CA PHE A 250 -25.86 -5.16 1.88
C PHE A 250 -24.35 -5.18 2.09
N SER A 251 -23.55 -5.03 1.03
CA SER A 251 -22.09 -4.99 1.12
C SER A 251 -21.61 -3.79 1.95
N SER A 252 -22.30 -2.64 1.82
CA SER A 252 -22.04 -1.45 2.64
C SER A 252 -22.39 -1.69 4.11
N ALA A 253 -23.55 -2.29 4.39
CA ALA A 253 -23.97 -2.62 5.77
C ALA A 253 -23.07 -3.68 6.42
N LEU A 254 -22.58 -4.66 5.63
CA LEU A 254 -21.60 -5.66 6.05
C LEU A 254 -20.27 -5.00 6.43
N THR A 255 -19.72 -4.20 5.53
CA THR A 255 -18.48 -3.43 5.76
C THR A 255 -18.61 -2.61 7.04
N LEU A 256 -19.77 -1.98 7.25
CA LEU A 256 -20.05 -1.18 8.42
C LEU A 256 -20.09 -1.98 9.73
N GLU A 257 -20.67 -3.17 9.72
CA GLU A 257 -20.68 -4.06 10.90
C GLU A 257 -19.29 -4.63 11.20
N VAL A 258 -18.49 -4.90 10.17
CA VAL A 258 -17.08 -5.29 10.30
C VAL A 258 -16.23 -4.14 10.86
N CYS A 259 -16.42 -2.92 10.36
CA CYS A 259 -15.77 -1.73 10.90
C CYS A 259 -16.15 -1.46 12.36
N ASN A 260 -17.38 -1.77 12.78
CA ASN A 260 -17.84 -1.60 14.16
C ASN A 260 -17.88 -2.90 14.97
N PHE A 261 -17.05 -3.88 14.58
CA PHE A 261 -17.07 -5.23 15.13
C PHE A 261 -17.01 -5.24 16.67
N ASN A 262 -17.98 -5.89 17.29
CA ASN A 262 -18.06 -6.12 18.73
C ASN A 262 -18.58 -7.55 19.00
N LYS A 263 -18.78 -7.90 20.28
CA LYS A 263 -19.21 -9.25 20.68
C LYS A 263 -20.52 -9.75 20.05
N PHE A 264 -21.37 -8.86 19.54
CA PHE A 264 -22.64 -9.20 18.88
C PHE A 264 -22.57 -9.13 17.34
N SER A 265 -21.43 -8.75 16.77
CA SER A 265 -21.31 -8.51 15.32
C SER A 265 -21.22 -9.79 14.51
N LEU A 266 -20.59 -10.85 15.03
CA LEU A 266 -20.34 -12.07 14.26
C LEU A 266 -21.64 -12.73 13.77
N SER A 267 -22.66 -12.88 14.63
CA SER A 267 -23.93 -13.50 14.22
C SER A 267 -24.69 -12.68 13.17
N LYS A 268 -24.58 -11.34 13.23
CA LYS A 268 -25.14 -10.45 12.20
C LYS A 268 -24.39 -10.59 10.88
N ILE A 269 -23.06 -10.66 10.94
CA ILE A 269 -22.20 -10.86 9.76
C ILE A 269 -22.53 -12.21 9.11
N GLU A 270 -22.58 -13.30 9.87
CA GLU A 270 -23.00 -14.62 9.38
C GLU A 270 -24.40 -14.57 8.75
N THR A 271 -25.34 -13.83 9.35
CA THR A 271 -26.69 -13.62 8.78
C THR A 271 -26.64 -12.93 7.42
N MET A 272 -25.84 -11.86 7.29
CA MET A 272 -25.66 -11.14 6.03
C MET A 272 -24.95 -12.01 4.98
N LEU A 273 -23.96 -12.81 5.36
CA LEU A 273 -23.24 -13.72 4.47
C LEU A 273 -24.10 -14.89 3.94
N ASN A 274 -25.36 -15.02 4.34
CA ASN A 274 -26.30 -15.94 3.67
C ASN A 274 -26.78 -15.42 2.30
N GLN A 275 -26.56 -14.13 1.99
CA GLN A 275 -26.93 -13.56 0.69
C GLN A 275 -25.84 -13.87 -0.34
N LYS A 276 -26.19 -14.13 -1.61
CA LYS A 276 -25.20 -14.39 -2.68
C LYS A 276 -24.74 -13.12 -3.38
N GLY A 277 -23.47 -13.05 -3.73
CA GLY A 277 -22.89 -11.98 -4.56
C GLY A 277 -22.39 -10.76 -3.78
N LEU A 278 -22.23 -10.86 -2.45
CA LEU A 278 -21.69 -9.77 -1.64
C LEU A 278 -20.21 -9.55 -1.95
N CYS A 279 -19.81 -8.28 -1.96
CA CYS A 279 -18.39 -7.92 -2.03
C CYS A 279 -17.79 -7.91 -0.62
N THR A 280 -16.85 -8.83 -0.37
CA THR A 280 -16.20 -9.02 0.93
C THR A 280 -14.78 -8.45 1.00
N ASP A 281 -14.21 -7.96 -0.12
CA ASP A 281 -12.82 -7.51 -0.20
C ASP A 281 -12.44 -6.50 0.90
N THR A 282 -13.18 -5.39 1.01
CA THR A 282 -12.93 -4.37 2.05
C THR A 282 -13.14 -4.92 3.46
N SER A 283 -14.06 -5.86 3.63
CA SER A 283 -14.33 -6.49 4.93
C SER A 283 -13.18 -7.41 5.35
N ILE A 284 -12.58 -8.14 4.41
CA ILE A 284 -11.41 -9.00 4.63
C ILE A 284 -10.20 -8.13 5.01
N ALA A 285 -9.93 -7.06 4.26
CA ALA A 285 -8.86 -6.11 4.58
C ALA A 285 -8.99 -5.55 6.00
N ASN A 286 -10.21 -5.20 6.42
CA ASN A 286 -10.46 -4.69 7.77
C ASN A 286 -10.26 -5.76 8.84
N ALA A 287 -10.72 -7.00 8.60
CA ALA A 287 -10.51 -8.10 9.54
C ALA A 287 -9.00 -8.38 9.77
N ILE A 288 -8.19 -8.30 8.70
CA ILE A 288 -6.73 -8.39 8.76
C ILE A 288 -6.14 -7.25 9.58
N GLU A 289 -6.52 -6.01 9.28
CA GLU A 289 -6.02 -4.80 9.96
C GLU A 289 -6.28 -4.87 11.48
N LYS A 290 -7.48 -5.31 11.86
CA LYS A 290 -7.90 -5.48 13.26
C LYS A 290 -7.27 -6.67 13.98
N GLY A 291 -6.58 -7.56 13.26
CA GLY A 291 -6.03 -8.76 13.88
C GLY A 291 -7.10 -9.80 14.26
N ASN A 292 -8.28 -9.76 13.65
CA ASN A 292 -9.42 -10.58 14.09
C ASN A 292 -9.54 -11.86 13.25
N SER A 293 -8.79 -12.89 13.65
CA SER A 293 -8.72 -14.17 12.92
C SER A 293 -10.08 -14.86 12.79
N LYS A 294 -10.94 -14.79 13.82
CA LYS A 294 -12.27 -15.43 13.78
C LYS A 294 -13.16 -14.79 12.71
N LEU A 295 -13.15 -13.47 12.63
CA LEU A 295 -13.88 -12.73 11.61
C LEU A 295 -13.29 -12.98 10.21
N LEU A 296 -11.97 -12.99 10.09
CA LEU A 296 -11.28 -13.26 8.83
C LEU A 296 -11.68 -14.62 8.25
N ILE A 297 -11.63 -15.68 9.06
CA ILE A 297 -12.04 -17.03 8.63
C ILE A 297 -13.51 -17.06 8.20
N CYS A 298 -14.38 -16.38 8.93
CA CYS A 298 -15.80 -16.25 8.58
C CYS A 298 -16.00 -15.60 7.19
N LEU A 299 -15.25 -14.54 6.89
CA LEU A 299 -15.31 -13.84 5.61
C LEU A 299 -14.67 -14.63 4.46
N LEU A 300 -13.56 -15.33 4.71
CA LEU A 300 -12.90 -16.17 3.71
C LEU A 300 -13.78 -17.36 3.30
N ASN A 301 -14.49 -17.98 4.26
CA ASN A 301 -15.38 -19.11 3.99
C ASN A 301 -16.69 -18.73 3.27
N TYR A 302 -16.90 -17.45 2.91
CA TYR A 302 -18.09 -17.01 2.22
C TYR A 302 -18.03 -17.33 0.72
N GLY A 303 -18.80 -18.33 0.29
CA GLY A 303 -18.98 -18.66 -1.13
C GLY A 303 -17.65 -18.84 -1.88
N ASP A 304 -17.57 -18.31 -3.10
CA ASP A 304 -16.36 -18.33 -3.93
C ASP A 304 -15.50 -17.07 -3.72
N THR A 305 -15.31 -16.66 -2.45
CA THR A 305 -14.52 -15.46 -2.12
C THR A 305 -13.14 -15.53 -2.79
N LYS A 306 -12.81 -14.49 -3.56
CA LYS A 306 -11.48 -14.36 -4.17
C LYS A 306 -10.63 -13.48 -3.27
N VAL A 307 -9.51 -14.02 -2.79
CA VAL A 307 -8.52 -13.21 -2.09
C VAL A 307 -7.82 -12.33 -3.11
N SER A 308 -8.11 -11.03 -3.07
CA SER A 308 -7.42 -10.06 -3.92
C SER A 308 -5.96 -9.87 -3.50
N THR A 309 -5.11 -9.49 -4.46
CA THR A 309 -3.70 -9.09 -4.25
C THR A 309 -3.58 -8.04 -3.13
N TYR A 310 -4.56 -7.14 -3.03
CA TYR A 310 -4.62 -6.13 -1.98
C TYR A 310 -4.76 -6.74 -0.58
N ASN A 311 -5.65 -7.71 -0.39
CA ASN A 311 -5.85 -8.39 0.89
C ASN A 311 -4.61 -9.17 1.32
N LEU A 312 -3.96 -9.88 0.38
CA LEU A 312 -2.72 -10.58 0.64
C LEU A 312 -1.59 -9.61 1.06
N ASN A 313 -1.43 -8.49 0.35
CA ASN A 313 -0.48 -7.46 0.75
C ASN A 313 -0.76 -6.89 2.13
N LYS A 314 -2.03 -6.66 2.47
CA LYS A 314 -2.42 -6.23 3.81
C LYS A 314 -2.04 -7.24 4.89
N ALA A 315 -2.18 -8.54 4.62
CA ALA A 315 -1.76 -9.59 5.55
C ALA A 315 -0.24 -9.60 5.74
N ILE A 316 0.53 -9.46 4.64
CA ILE A 316 2.00 -9.34 4.69
C ILE A 316 2.43 -8.10 5.48
N GLU A 317 1.83 -6.93 5.20
CA GLU A 317 2.11 -5.67 5.89
C GLU A 317 1.78 -5.74 7.38
N LYS A 318 0.68 -6.42 7.74
CA LYS A 318 0.29 -6.66 9.13
C LYS A 318 1.37 -7.42 9.90
N GLY A 319 2.06 -8.36 9.26
CA GLY A 319 3.15 -9.15 9.86
C GLY A 319 2.68 -10.15 10.91
N ASP A 320 1.37 -10.44 10.98
CA ASP A 320 0.83 -11.49 11.82
C ASP A 320 0.82 -12.80 11.02
N LEU A 321 1.70 -13.73 11.40
CA LEU A 321 1.88 -15.00 10.70
C LEU A 321 0.60 -15.86 10.68
N ALA A 322 -0.21 -15.83 11.74
CA ALA A 322 -1.43 -16.63 11.79
C ALA A 322 -2.48 -16.09 10.81
N ILE A 323 -2.59 -14.77 10.69
CA ILE A 323 -3.46 -14.12 9.72
C ILE A 323 -2.99 -14.38 8.30
N LEU A 324 -1.68 -14.25 8.04
CA LEU A 324 -1.12 -14.53 6.73
C LEU A 324 -1.38 -15.97 6.31
N LYS A 325 -1.15 -16.95 7.20
CA LYS A 325 -1.44 -18.37 6.91
C LYS A 325 -2.91 -18.61 6.59
N ALA A 326 -3.84 -18.01 7.35
CA ALA A 326 -5.27 -18.13 7.05
C ALA A 326 -5.63 -17.58 5.65
N VAL A 327 -4.96 -16.52 5.19
CA VAL A 327 -5.15 -15.98 3.83
C VAL A 327 -4.50 -16.89 2.77
N LEU A 328 -3.29 -17.38 3.01
CA LEU A 328 -2.55 -18.25 2.09
C LEU A 328 -3.21 -19.63 1.92
N GLU A 329 -3.79 -20.19 2.97
CA GLU A 329 -4.50 -21.48 2.93
C GLU A 329 -5.82 -21.40 2.15
N HIS A 330 -6.29 -20.20 1.83
CA HIS A 330 -7.51 -20.02 1.04
C HIS A 330 -7.26 -20.37 -0.43
N SER A 331 -8.09 -21.23 -1.01
CA SER A 331 -7.87 -21.88 -2.31
C SER A 331 -7.78 -20.93 -3.52
N THR A 332 -8.27 -19.70 -3.38
CA THR A 332 -8.25 -18.68 -4.45
C THR A 332 -7.03 -17.76 -4.39
N THR A 333 -6.15 -17.94 -3.40
CA THR A 333 -4.97 -17.09 -3.22
C THR A 333 -3.90 -17.43 -4.23
N ASN A 334 -3.47 -16.41 -4.99
CA ASN A 334 -2.33 -16.50 -5.89
C ASN A 334 -1.25 -15.52 -5.44
N ILE A 335 0.00 -15.97 -5.44
CA ILE A 335 1.14 -15.10 -5.16
C ILE A 335 1.55 -14.42 -6.45
N GLU A 336 1.23 -13.15 -6.57
CA GLU A 336 1.80 -12.32 -7.61
C GLU A 336 3.18 -11.84 -7.16
N SER A 337 4.03 -11.55 -8.12
CA SER A 337 5.40 -11.18 -7.81
C SER A 337 5.54 -9.81 -7.11
N TYR A 338 4.53 -8.93 -7.21
CA TYR A 338 4.40 -7.77 -6.33
C TYR A 338 4.18 -8.15 -4.85
N ASN A 339 3.43 -9.22 -4.55
CA ASN A 339 3.24 -9.69 -3.18
C ASN A 339 4.56 -10.20 -2.57
N LEU A 340 5.32 -10.95 -3.36
CA LEU A 340 6.63 -11.44 -2.95
C LEU A 340 7.60 -10.29 -2.66
N ASN A 341 7.65 -9.27 -3.52
CA ASN A 341 8.43 -8.06 -3.25
C ASN A 341 8.03 -7.38 -1.94
N LYS A 342 6.73 -7.30 -1.65
CA LYS A 342 6.23 -6.76 -0.37
C LYS A 342 6.73 -7.56 0.83
N ALA A 343 6.76 -8.89 0.73
CA ALA A 343 7.31 -9.75 1.78
C ALA A 343 8.83 -9.55 1.97
N ILE A 344 9.58 -9.43 0.86
CA ILE A 344 11.02 -9.11 0.89
C ILE A 344 11.28 -7.74 1.52
N GLU A 345 10.51 -6.72 1.14
CA GLU A 345 10.61 -5.36 1.69
C GLU A 345 10.30 -5.31 3.18
N LYS A 346 9.29 -6.10 3.63
CA LYS A 346 8.95 -6.24 5.05
C LYS A 346 10.14 -6.72 5.88
N GLY A 347 10.98 -7.60 5.32
CA GLY A 347 12.21 -8.10 5.96
C GLY A 347 11.96 -9.04 7.14
N ASP A 348 10.73 -9.54 7.29
CA ASP A 348 10.41 -10.57 8.27
C ASP A 348 10.55 -11.95 7.61
N LEU A 349 11.56 -12.71 8.05
CA LEU A 349 11.89 -14.01 7.49
C LEU A 349 10.77 -15.04 7.64
N ALA A 350 9.98 -14.99 8.72
CA ALA A 350 8.89 -15.94 8.93
C ALA A 350 7.73 -15.66 7.98
N ILE A 351 7.43 -14.39 7.74
CA ILE A 351 6.44 -13.95 6.75
C ILE A 351 6.89 -14.31 5.34
N LEU A 352 8.15 -14.05 4.98
CA LEU A 352 8.69 -14.41 3.68
C LEU A 352 8.62 -15.92 3.44
N LYS A 353 9.04 -16.74 4.41
CA LYS A 353 8.98 -18.21 4.29
C LYS A 353 7.56 -18.71 4.07
N ALA A 354 6.58 -18.16 4.78
CA ALA A 354 5.18 -18.54 4.57
C ALA A 354 4.71 -18.22 3.14
N VAL A 355 5.12 -17.08 2.56
CA VAL A 355 4.83 -16.76 1.16
C VAL A 355 5.57 -17.70 0.21
N LEU A 356 6.85 -17.97 0.44
CA LEU A 356 7.66 -18.87 -0.38
C LEU A 356 7.14 -20.32 -0.39
N GLU A 357 6.59 -20.81 0.72
CA GLU A 357 6.02 -22.15 0.82
C GLU A 357 4.70 -22.33 0.03
N HIS A 358 4.09 -21.24 -0.43
CA HIS A 358 2.84 -21.30 -1.19
C HIS A 358 3.07 -21.84 -2.60
N SER A 359 2.22 -22.77 -3.05
CA SER A 359 2.42 -23.54 -4.29
C SER A 359 2.41 -22.70 -5.58
N THR A 360 1.82 -21.50 -5.55
CA THR A 360 1.77 -20.58 -6.70
C THR A 360 2.92 -19.58 -6.72
N THR A 361 3.84 -19.63 -5.74
CA THR A 361 4.99 -18.74 -5.70
C THR A 361 5.96 -19.05 -6.82
N ASN A 362 6.26 -18.02 -7.61
CA ASN A 362 7.31 -18.05 -8.62
C ASN A 362 8.28 -16.90 -8.37
N ILE A 363 9.58 -17.20 -8.33
CA ILE A 363 10.62 -16.18 -8.17
C ILE A 363 10.95 -15.62 -9.55
N GLU A 364 10.51 -14.40 -9.81
CA GLU A 364 10.91 -13.66 -10.99
C GLU A 364 12.22 -12.94 -10.67
N SER A 365 13.02 -12.68 -11.69
CA SER A 365 14.37 -12.20 -11.47
C SER A 365 14.44 -10.76 -10.90
N TYR A 366 13.39 -9.96 -11.05
CA TYR A 366 13.29 -8.71 -10.28
C TYR A 366 13.03 -8.92 -8.78
N ASN A 367 12.41 -10.04 -8.35
CA ASN A 367 12.29 -10.36 -6.93
C ASN A 367 13.65 -10.64 -6.32
N LEU A 368 14.48 -11.41 -7.05
CA LEU A 368 15.84 -11.67 -6.64
C LEU A 368 16.65 -10.37 -6.55
N ASN A 369 16.55 -9.49 -7.55
CA ASN A 369 17.15 -8.15 -7.47
C ASN A 369 16.67 -7.37 -6.25
N LYS A 370 15.38 -7.43 -5.92
CA LYS A 370 14.83 -6.78 -4.74
C LYS A 370 15.43 -7.31 -3.44
N ALA A 371 15.65 -8.62 -3.34
CA ALA A 371 16.30 -9.26 -2.20
C ALA A 371 17.78 -8.85 -2.10
N ILE A 372 18.50 -8.78 -3.22
CA ILE A 372 19.88 -8.27 -3.30
C ILE A 372 19.94 -6.80 -2.85
N GLU A 373 19.04 -5.96 -3.34
CA GLU A 373 18.95 -4.55 -2.96
C GLU A 373 18.65 -4.36 -1.47
N LYS A 374 17.77 -5.19 -0.90
CA LYS A 374 17.44 -5.21 0.53
C LYS A 374 18.70 -5.42 1.37
N GLY A 375 19.64 -6.25 0.90
CA GLY A 375 20.94 -6.49 1.55
C GLY A 375 20.84 -7.29 2.85
N ASP A 376 19.70 -7.93 3.11
CA ASP A 376 19.53 -8.85 4.22
C ASP A 376 19.87 -10.27 3.75
N LEU A 377 20.98 -10.82 4.26
CA LEU A 377 21.50 -12.11 3.85
C LEU A 377 20.53 -13.27 4.14
N ALA A 378 19.75 -13.21 5.23
CA ALA A 378 18.81 -14.27 5.58
C ALA A 378 17.60 -14.28 4.63
N ILE A 379 17.11 -13.08 4.29
CA ILE A 379 16.06 -12.90 3.28
C ILE A 379 16.53 -13.37 1.91
N LEU A 380 17.73 -12.97 1.49
CA LEU A 380 18.30 -13.39 0.21
C LEU A 380 18.45 -14.92 0.14
N LYS A 381 19.01 -15.56 1.17
CA LYS A 381 19.15 -17.02 1.20
C LYS A 381 17.80 -17.72 1.08
N ALA A 382 16.77 -17.26 1.79
CA ALA A 382 15.43 -17.84 1.66
C ALA A 382 14.89 -17.74 0.23
N VAL A 383 15.12 -16.63 -0.47
CA VAL A 383 14.75 -16.51 -1.90
C VAL A 383 15.60 -17.44 -2.75
N LEU A 384 16.92 -17.49 -2.56
CA LEU A 384 17.83 -18.34 -3.33
C LEU A 384 17.56 -19.84 -3.19
N GLU A 385 17.12 -20.29 -2.01
CA GLU A 385 16.78 -21.69 -1.72
C GLU A 385 15.46 -22.14 -2.38
N HIS A 386 14.65 -21.22 -2.89
CA HIS A 386 13.38 -21.56 -3.54
C HIS A 386 13.62 -22.21 -4.92
N SER A 387 12.90 -23.28 -5.21
CA SER A 387 13.15 -24.14 -6.39
C SER A 387 12.94 -23.46 -7.74
N THR A 388 12.18 -22.37 -7.79
CA THR A 388 11.93 -21.59 -9.01
C THR A 388 12.93 -20.45 -9.20
N THR A 389 13.87 -20.24 -8.28
CA THR A 389 14.89 -19.20 -8.41
C THR A 389 15.81 -19.53 -9.56
N ASN A 390 15.82 -18.65 -10.55
CA ASN A 390 16.82 -18.63 -11.61
C ASN A 390 17.66 -17.36 -11.48
N ILE A 391 18.99 -17.52 -11.45
CA ILE A 391 19.93 -16.41 -11.37
C ILE A 391 20.38 -16.07 -12.79
N GLU A 392 20.11 -14.85 -13.24
CA GLU A 392 20.49 -14.35 -14.56
C GLU A 392 21.71 -13.42 -14.46
N SER A 393 22.43 -13.20 -15.56
CA SER A 393 23.64 -12.35 -15.60
C SER A 393 23.41 -10.95 -14.98
N TYR A 394 22.24 -10.36 -15.16
CA TYR A 394 21.96 -9.06 -14.54
C TYR A 394 21.74 -9.12 -13.03
N ASN A 395 21.34 -10.25 -12.45
CA ASN A 395 21.30 -10.40 -10.99
C ASN A 395 22.70 -10.39 -10.40
N LEU A 396 23.67 -11.05 -11.07
CA LEU A 396 25.08 -10.97 -10.67
C LEU A 396 25.58 -9.53 -10.74
N ASN A 397 25.29 -8.81 -11.84
CA ASN A 397 25.63 -7.39 -11.95
C ASN A 397 25.05 -6.58 -10.79
N LYS A 398 23.80 -6.85 -10.41
CA LYS A 398 23.15 -6.17 -9.29
C LYS A 398 23.85 -6.45 -7.96
N ALA A 399 24.28 -7.69 -7.72
CA ALA A 399 25.03 -8.06 -6.52
C ALA A 399 26.43 -7.42 -6.50
N ILE A 400 27.12 -7.35 -7.63
CA ILE A 400 28.41 -6.65 -7.80
C ILE A 400 28.23 -5.15 -7.53
N GLU A 401 27.20 -4.52 -8.11
CA GLU A 401 26.90 -3.10 -7.92
C GLU A 401 26.55 -2.78 -6.46
N LYS A 402 25.83 -3.68 -5.78
CA LYS A 402 25.54 -3.58 -4.34
C LYS A 402 26.83 -3.48 -3.51
N GLY A 403 27.89 -4.18 -3.92
CA GLY A 403 29.21 -4.12 -3.29
C GLY A 403 29.29 -4.77 -1.90
N ASP A 404 28.29 -5.58 -1.54
CA ASP A 404 28.31 -6.37 -0.32
C ASP A 404 28.84 -7.76 -0.64
N LEU A 405 30.02 -8.09 -0.11
CA LEU A 405 30.70 -9.35 -0.39
C LEU A 405 29.90 -10.57 0.09
N ALA A 406 29.17 -10.48 1.21
CA ALA A 406 28.39 -11.61 1.72
C ALA A 406 27.17 -11.90 0.84
N ILE A 407 26.53 -10.84 0.35
CA ILE A 407 25.43 -10.93 -0.63
C ILE A 407 25.93 -11.52 -1.96
N LEU A 408 27.06 -11.00 -2.48
CA LEU A 408 27.64 -11.52 -3.72
C LEU A 408 28.00 -13.00 -3.60
N LYS A 409 28.66 -13.41 -2.51
CA LYS A 409 29.00 -14.82 -2.29
C LYS A 409 27.76 -15.70 -2.23
N ALA A 410 26.70 -15.27 -1.53
CA ALA A 410 25.46 -16.05 -1.49
C ALA A 410 24.84 -16.24 -2.89
N VAL A 411 24.85 -15.20 -3.74
CA VAL A 411 24.39 -15.30 -5.13
C VAL A 411 25.28 -16.24 -5.95
N LEU A 412 26.61 -16.11 -5.84
CA LEU A 412 27.57 -16.95 -6.58
C LEU A 412 27.46 -18.43 -6.17
N GLU A 413 27.32 -18.74 -4.89
CA GLU A 413 27.17 -20.10 -4.36
C GLU A 413 25.92 -20.82 -4.90
N HIS A 414 24.85 -20.08 -5.21
CA HIS A 414 23.61 -20.61 -5.75
C HIS A 414 23.51 -20.47 -7.28
N SER A 415 24.48 -19.81 -7.91
CA SER A 415 24.46 -19.57 -9.35
C SER A 415 24.95 -20.78 -10.11
N THR A 416 24.14 -21.23 -11.07
CA THR A 416 24.57 -22.12 -12.16
C THR A 416 24.88 -21.35 -13.44
N THR A 417 24.70 -20.03 -13.43
CA THR A 417 24.91 -19.15 -14.57
C THR A 417 26.38 -18.80 -14.67
N ASN A 418 26.94 -18.98 -15.86
CA ASN A 418 28.32 -18.61 -16.13
C ASN A 418 28.52 -17.11 -15.92
N ILE A 419 29.66 -16.76 -15.34
CA ILE A 419 30.09 -15.37 -15.23
C ILE A 419 30.46 -14.90 -16.63
N GLU A 420 29.68 -13.96 -17.17
CA GLU A 420 29.92 -13.38 -18.48
C GLU A 420 31.00 -12.29 -18.41
N SER A 421 31.66 -12.01 -19.53
CA SER A 421 32.63 -10.92 -19.67
C SER A 421 32.10 -9.58 -19.15
N TYR A 422 30.81 -9.30 -19.36
CA TYR A 422 30.17 -8.08 -18.84
C TYR A 422 30.12 -8.04 -17.30
N ASN A 423 29.90 -9.17 -16.62
CA ASN A 423 29.90 -9.22 -15.16
C ASN A 423 31.29 -8.91 -14.60
N LEU A 424 32.33 -9.46 -15.23
CA LEU A 424 33.72 -9.19 -14.84
C LEU A 424 34.08 -7.72 -15.05
N ASN A 425 33.67 -7.11 -16.17
CA ASN A 425 33.84 -5.68 -16.40
C ASN A 425 33.18 -4.84 -15.30
N LYS A 426 31.96 -5.20 -14.89
CA LYS A 426 31.27 -4.52 -13.78
C LYS A 426 32.04 -4.61 -12.47
N ALA A 427 32.65 -5.76 -12.17
CA ALA A 427 33.48 -5.92 -10.98
C ALA A 427 34.77 -5.08 -11.05
N ILE A 428 35.41 -5.03 -12.22
CA ILE A 428 36.57 -4.18 -12.48
C ILE A 428 36.18 -2.71 -12.30
N GLU A 429 35.09 -2.25 -12.93
CA GLU A 429 34.58 -0.88 -12.83
C GLU A 429 34.23 -0.49 -11.38
N LYS A 430 33.65 -1.42 -10.60
CA LYS A 430 33.38 -1.20 -9.17
C LYS A 430 34.64 -0.87 -8.39
N GLY A 431 35.77 -1.50 -8.74
CA GLY A 431 37.08 -1.23 -8.13
C GLY A 431 37.24 -1.74 -6.70
N ASP A 432 36.34 -2.60 -6.25
CA ASP A 432 36.48 -3.29 -4.98
C ASP A 432 37.21 -4.62 -5.23
N LEU A 433 38.43 -4.72 -4.70
CA LEU A 433 39.29 -5.90 -4.88
C LEU A 433 38.67 -7.18 -4.32
N ALA A 434 37.92 -7.10 -3.21
CA ALA A 434 37.31 -8.28 -2.61
C ALA A 434 36.15 -8.81 -3.46
N ILE A 435 35.36 -7.89 -4.02
CA ILE A 435 34.30 -8.22 -4.98
C ILE A 435 34.89 -8.83 -6.25
N LEU A 436 35.92 -8.21 -6.83
CA LEU A 436 36.58 -8.73 -8.02
C LEU A 436 37.14 -10.14 -7.79
N LYS A 437 37.82 -10.37 -6.67
CA LYS A 437 38.33 -11.70 -6.33
C LYS A 437 37.23 -12.74 -6.21
N ALA A 438 36.10 -12.40 -5.57
CA ALA A 438 34.98 -13.33 -5.46
C ALA A 438 34.39 -13.71 -6.83
N VAL A 439 34.30 -12.74 -7.76
CA VAL A 439 33.88 -12.97 -9.15
C VAL A 439 34.89 -13.85 -9.89
N LEU A 440 36.19 -13.55 -9.79
CA LEU A 440 37.25 -14.33 -10.43
C LEU A 440 37.31 -15.77 -9.92
N GLU A 441 37.17 -15.98 -8.61
CA GLU A 441 37.18 -17.33 -7.99
C GLU A 441 36.05 -18.23 -8.49
N HIS A 442 34.90 -17.64 -8.86
CA HIS A 442 33.75 -18.37 -9.40
C HIS A 442 33.68 -18.34 -10.94
N SER A 443 34.63 -17.67 -11.61
CA SER A 443 34.65 -17.60 -13.07
C SER A 443 35.16 -18.90 -13.66
N THR A 444 34.28 -19.62 -14.34
CA THR A 444 34.65 -20.75 -15.20
C THR A 444 34.97 -20.31 -16.63
N THR A 445 34.72 -19.03 -16.95
CA THR A 445 34.90 -18.46 -18.29
C THR A 445 36.28 -17.82 -18.41
N ASN A 446 36.87 -17.91 -19.61
CA ASN A 446 38.13 -17.26 -19.92
C ASN A 446 38.00 -15.74 -19.75
N ILE A 447 39.03 -15.11 -19.19
CA ILE A 447 39.08 -13.64 -19.19
C ILE A 447 39.32 -13.19 -20.62
N GLU A 448 38.41 -12.40 -21.16
CA GLU A 448 38.55 -11.85 -22.51
C GLU A 448 39.55 -10.69 -22.51
N LEU A 449 40.20 -10.47 -23.66
CA LEU A 449 41.11 -9.33 -23.85
C LEU A 449 40.46 -7.98 -23.48
N TYR A 450 39.15 -7.84 -23.73
CA TYR A 450 38.40 -6.64 -23.38
C TYR A 450 38.35 -6.38 -21.86
N ASN A 451 38.32 -7.43 -21.03
CA ASN A 451 38.34 -7.28 -19.57
C ASN A 451 39.69 -6.77 -19.08
N LEU A 452 40.80 -7.29 -19.66
CA LEU A 452 42.15 -6.82 -19.34
C LEU A 452 42.34 -5.36 -19.77
N ASP A 453 41.87 -4.99 -20.95
CA ASP A 453 41.87 -3.60 -21.41
C ASP A 453 41.15 -2.67 -20.43
N LYS A 454 39.98 -3.09 -19.91
CA LYS A 454 39.24 -2.32 -18.89
C LYS A 454 40.01 -2.18 -17.58
N ALA A 455 40.72 -3.23 -17.14
CA ALA A 455 41.54 -3.17 -15.94
C ALA A 455 42.76 -2.24 -16.12
N ILE A 456 43.36 -2.23 -17.31
CA ILE A 456 44.44 -1.32 -17.71
C ILE A 456 43.94 0.13 -17.70
N GLU A 457 42.82 0.41 -18.39
CA GLU A 457 42.20 1.75 -18.44
C GLU A 457 41.87 2.31 -17.05
N LYS A 458 41.43 1.44 -16.13
CA LYS A 458 41.11 1.83 -14.75
C LYS A 458 42.35 2.35 -14.00
N GLY A 459 43.53 1.81 -14.31
CA GLY A 459 44.80 2.23 -13.72
C GLY A 459 45.00 1.86 -12.24
N ASP A 460 44.08 1.08 -11.65
CA ASP A 460 44.21 0.57 -10.29
C ASP A 460 45.08 -0.69 -10.29
N LEU A 461 46.29 -0.58 -9.73
CA LEU A 461 47.29 -1.66 -9.73
C LEU A 461 46.82 -2.92 -9.01
N ALA A 462 45.99 -2.80 -7.97
CA ALA A 462 45.52 -3.97 -7.23
C ALA A 462 44.49 -4.76 -8.05
N ILE A 463 43.59 -4.04 -8.72
CA ILE A 463 42.61 -4.61 -9.65
C ILE A 463 43.30 -5.23 -10.87
N LEU A 464 44.21 -4.49 -11.51
CA LEU A 464 44.96 -4.97 -12.67
C LEU A 464 45.77 -6.22 -12.33
N LYS A 465 46.45 -6.22 -11.18
CA LYS A 465 47.19 -7.39 -10.72
C LYS A 465 46.28 -8.60 -10.51
N ALA A 466 45.10 -8.43 -9.91
CA ALA A 466 44.15 -9.53 -9.71
C ALA A 466 43.66 -10.14 -11.04
N VAL A 467 43.45 -9.32 -12.07
CA VAL A 467 43.08 -9.81 -13.41
C VAL A 467 44.25 -10.54 -14.09
N LEU A 468 45.47 -9.99 -14.00
CA LEU A 468 46.68 -10.58 -14.59
C LEU A 468 47.13 -11.89 -13.92
N GLU A 469 46.73 -12.13 -12.67
CA GLU A 469 47.03 -13.37 -11.94
C GLU A 469 46.06 -14.52 -12.30
N HIS A 470 45.00 -14.25 -13.08
CA HIS A 470 44.04 -15.28 -13.43
C HIS A 470 44.63 -16.27 -14.47
N PRO A 471 44.47 -17.60 -14.30
CA PRO A 471 45.17 -18.58 -15.13
C PRO A 471 44.87 -18.55 -16.62
N THR A 472 43.70 -18.04 -17.01
CA THR A 472 43.24 -18.03 -18.42
C THR A 472 43.63 -16.76 -19.18
N ILE A 473 44.37 -15.84 -18.56
CA ILE A 473 44.72 -14.57 -19.21
C ILE A 473 45.87 -14.72 -20.20
N GLU A 474 45.66 -14.22 -21.42
CA GLU A 474 46.71 -14.06 -22.43
C GLU A 474 47.07 -12.59 -22.56
N VAL A 475 48.32 -12.25 -22.23
CA VAL A 475 48.84 -10.88 -22.38
C VAL A 475 49.55 -10.77 -23.72
N GLY A 476 49.03 -9.94 -24.61
CA GLY A 476 49.57 -9.68 -25.93
C GLY A 476 50.28 -8.32 -26.05
N SER A 477 50.95 -8.11 -27.18
CA SER A 477 51.62 -6.83 -27.49
C SER A 477 50.66 -5.65 -27.56
N TYR A 478 49.40 -5.90 -27.96
CA TYR A 478 48.35 -4.89 -27.93
C TYR A 478 48.06 -4.37 -26.52
N ASN A 479 48.10 -5.21 -25.49
CA ASN A 479 47.87 -4.77 -24.11
C ASN A 479 48.98 -3.84 -23.60
N ILE A 480 50.22 -3.97 -24.10
CA ILE A 480 51.31 -3.02 -23.83
C ILE A 480 50.97 -1.65 -24.43
N TYR A 481 50.54 -1.63 -25.70
CA TYR A 481 50.12 -0.38 -26.35
C TYR A 481 48.98 0.30 -25.55
N ARG A 482 47.99 -0.48 -25.11
CA ARG A 482 46.89 0.03 -24.27
C ARG A 482 47.36 0.55 -22.92
N ALA A 483 48.34 -0.09 -22.29
CA ALA A 483 48.96 0.41 -21.06
C ALA A 483 49.70 1.73 -21.29
N GLU A 484 50.39 1.88 -22.42
CA GLU A 484 51.10 3.11 -22.78
C GLU A 484 50.14 4.29 -23.02
N GLU A 485 48.94 4.04 -23.55
CA GLU A 485 47.86 5.03 -23.68
C GLU A 485 47.36 5.58 -22.33
N THR A 486 47.54 4.84 -21.23
CA THR A 486 47.15 5.33 -19.89
C THR A 486 48.12 6.37 -19.32
N HIS A 487 49.33 6.47 -19.88
CA HIS A 487 50.45 7.27 -19.35
C HIS A 487 50.80 7.00 -17.88
N ASN A 488 50.43 5.83 -17.36
CA ASN A 488 50.74 5.40 -15.99
C ASN A 488 51.92 4.40 -16.02
N LEU A 489 53.10 4.85 -15.55
CA LEU A 489 54.33 4.05 -15.57
C LEU A 489 54.19 2.72 -14.81
N ASP A 490 53.51 2.71 -13.66
CA ASP A 490 53.34 1.51 -12.85
C ASP A 490 52.46 0.47 -13.58
N VAL A 491 51.43 0.92 -14.30
CA VAL A 491 50.56 0.06 -15.13
C VAL A 491 51.36 -0.51 -16.30
N ILE A 492 52.15 0.32 -16.99
CA ILE A 492 53.01 -0.10 -18.11
C ILE A 492 54.02 -1.15 -17.67
N GLU A 493 54.71 -0.91 -16.55
CA GLU A 493 55.69 -1.85 -16.00
C GLU A 493 55.03 -3.17 -15.58
N LEU A 494 53.85 -3.12 -14.96
CA LEU A 494 53.12 -4.31 -14.57
C LEU A 494 52.69 -5.15 -15.78
N VAL A 495 52.11 -4.54 -16.82
CA VAL A 495 51.70 -5.27 -18.04
C VAL A 495 52.92 -5.86 -18.76
N LYS A 496 54.02 -5.10 -18.91
CA LYS A 496 55.27 -5.59 -19.52
C LYS A 496 55.85 -6.80 -18.78
N LYS A 497 55.78 -6.79 -17.44
CA LYS A 497 56.24 -7.91 -16.61
C LYS A 497 55.48 -9.20 -16.94
N TYR A 498 54.15 -9.15 -17.02
CA TYR A 498 53.34 -10.34 -17.32
C TYR A 498 53.49 -10.78 -18.79
N TYR A 499 53.56 -9.84 -19.73
CA TYR A 499 53.84 -10.15 -21.14
C TYR A 499 55.15 -10.94 -21.34
N ASN A 500 56.24 -10.49 -20.71
CA ASN A 500 57.53 -11.18 -20.79
C ASN A 500 57.47 -12.59 -20.17
N SER A 501 56.68 -12.78 -19.11
CA SER A 501 56.44 -14.10 -18.53
C SER A 501 55.75 -15.03 -19.53
N THR A 502 54.71 -14.56 -20.22
CA THR A 502 53.96 -15.32 -21.23
C THR A 502 54.84 -15.73 -22.42
N ILE A 503 55.73 -14.85 -22.90
CA ILE A 503 56.69 -15.19 -23.96
C ILE A 503 57.69 -16.25 -23.51
N ASN A 504 58.24 -16.10 -22.30
CA ASN A 504 59.22 -17.05 -21.78
C ASN A 504 58.63 -18.45 -21.59
N THR A 505 57.34 -18.57 -21.23
CA THR A 505 56.65 -19.86 -21.17
C THR A 505 56.46 -20.47 -22.55
N ILE A 506 55.96 -19.72 -23.55
CA ILE A 506 55.75 -20.22 -24.92
C ILE A 506 57.07 -20.71 -25.54
N THR A 507 58.12 -19.89 -25.44
CA THR A 507 59.46 -20.24 -25.98
C THR A 507 60.10 -21.44 -25.27
N SER A 508 59.76 -21.68 -24.00
CA SER A 508 60.21 -22.89 -23.28
C SER A 508 59.45 -24.15 -23.68
N GLU A 509 58.13 -24.06 -23.92
CA GLU A 509 57.30 -25.17 -24.37
C GLU A 509 57.66 -25.58 -25.81
N GLU A 510 57.87 -24.62 -26.71
CA GLU A 510 58.33 -24.87 -28.08
C GLU A 510 59.70 -25.58 -28.09
N ASN A 511 60.66 -25.14 -27.28
CA ASN A 511 61.97 -25.81 -27.15
C ASN A 511 61.87 -27.23 -26.57
N THR A 512 60.86 -27.52 -25.74
CA THR A 512 60.61 -28.87 -25.17
C THR A 512 60.01 -29.82 -26.21
N ILE A 513 59.18 -29.30 -27.13
CA ILE A 513 58.63 -30.08 -28.27
C ILE A 513 59.73 -30.39 -29.29
N TYR A 514 60.63 -29.44 -29.59
CA TYR A 514 61.75 -29.68 -30.51
C TYR A 514 62.80 -30.67 -29.94
N THR A 515 63.01 -30.68 -28.62
CA THR A 515 63.92 -31.63 -27.96
C THR A 515 63.34 -33.04 -27.83
N THR A 516 62.01 -33.20 -27.73
CA THR A 516 61.36 -34.52 -27.71
C THR A 516 61.28 -35.16 -29.10
N LEU A 517 61.12 -34.36 -30.15
CA LEU A 517 61.18 -34.82 -31.55
C LEU A 517 62.58 -35.22 -32.03
N THR A 518 63.65 -34.72 -31.40
CA THR A 518 65.04 -35.06 -31.77
C THR A 518 65.59 -36.32 -31.08
N VAL A 519 64.85 -36.95 -30.15
CA VAL A 519 65.28 -38.15 -29.41
C VAL A 519 64.74 -39.46 -30.01
N ILE A 520 63.99 -39.41 -31.12
CA ILE A 520 63.47 -40.60 -31.82
C ILE A 520 64.15 -40.73 -33.19
N GLU A 521 65.41 -41.17 -33.22
CA GLU A 521 66.01 -41.95 -34.33
C GLU A 521 67.49 -42.30 -34.04
N GLU A 522 67.72 -43.41 -33.35
CA GLU A 522 68.90 -44.26 -33.61
C GLU A 522 68.43 -45.72 -33.59
N VAL A 523 68.22 -46.27 -34.79
CA VAL A 523 67.99 -47.72 -35.01
C VAL A 523 69.35 -48.35 -35.31
N PRO A 524 69.79 -49.39 -34.58
CA PRO A 524 71.11 -49.99 -34.82
C PRO A 524 71.08 -50.94 -36.02
N ALA A 525 72.16 -50.89 -36.79
CA ALA A 525 72.41 -51.76 -37.94
C ALA A 525 72.55 -53.24 -37.52
N LEU A 526 71.78 -54.12 -38.16
CA LEU A 526 71.98 -55.57 -38.14
C LEU A 526 72.64 -56.01 -39.44
N GLY A 527 73.79 -56.65 -39.31
CA GLY A 527 74.64 -57.09 -40.40
C GLY A 527 74.32 -58.46 -41.00
N GLU A 528 74.87 -58.62 -42.20
CA GLU A 528 75.49 -59.80 -42.84
C GLU A 528 74.77 -61.16 -42.96
N GLY A 529 74.75 -61.62 -44.24
CA GLY A 529 74.98 -63.01 -44.67
C GLY A 529 73.78 -63.95 -44.59
N THR A 530 73.49 -64.86 -45.53
CA THR A 530 74.35 -65.57 -46.48
C THR A 530 73.53 -66.18 -47.64
N GLU A 531 74.25 -66.51 -48.70
CA GLU A 531 73.92 -67.22 -49.94
C GLU A 531 73.08 -68.53 -49.81
N GLY A 532 72.44 -68.93 -50.92
CA GLY A 532 72.34 -70.36 -51.28
C GLY A 532 71.05 -70.86 -51.94
N VAL A 533 71.06 -70.85 -53.28
CA VAL A 533 70.30 -71.66 -54.28
C VAL A 533 68.79 -71.50 -54.38
#